data_AF-A0A345SY53-F1
#
_entry.id   AF-A0A345SY53-F1
#
_cell.length_a   1.000
_cell.length_b   1.000
_cell.length_c   1.000
_cell.angle_alpha   90.00
_cell.angle_beta   90.00
_cell.angle_gamma   90.00
#
_symmetry.space_group_name_H-M   'P 1'
#
loop_
_entity.id
_entity.type
_entity.pdbx_description
1 polymer ?
#
loop_
_entity_poly.entity_id
_entity_poly.type
_entity_poly.pdbx_seq_one_letter_code
_entity_poly.pdbx_strand_id
1 'polypeptide(L)'
;MGRTWSTPAQAALSLGAVVLLVVGAWHLAMVFLHVAPASSVTQKYQTQVDAWVYPEFEQNWKLFAPNPLQQNITVDARVKTLGADGSQHTGSWVGLTAQDIADIRHNPLPSHVEQNLLRRAWDVYSSSHNEQGDNTGGQRGDLLQQYIKRIALQRLGRDWHGEQVVEVQLRTGTDSVAPPPWSTETWPLGAAYRELPWWPVTDQDYAGL
;
A
#
# COMPACT_ATOMS: atom_id res chain seq x y z
N MET A 1 -19.51 2.33 -53.23
CA MET A 1 -19.69 3.77 -52.95
C MET A 1 -18.83 4.13 -51.75
N GLY A 2 -17.68 4.78 -51.98
CA GLY A 2 -16.84 5.27 -50.89
C GLY A 2 -17.55 6.42 -50.19
N ARG A 3 -17.71 6.34 -48.86
CA ARG A 3 -18.32 7.39 -48.06
C ARG A 3 -17.46 8.65 -48.22
N THR A 4 -17.93 9.63 -49.01
CA THR A 4 -17.23 10.91 -49.18
C THR A 4 -17.57 11.77 -47.96
N TRP A 5 -16.63 11.83 -47.02
CA TRP A 5 -16.73 12.68 -45.84
C TRP A 5 -16.80 14.14 -46.29
N SER A 6 -17.63 14.96 -45.63
CA SER A 6 -17.68 16.40 -45.90
C SER A 6 -16.33 17.05 -45.58
N THR A 7 -16.01 18.17 -46.25
CA THR A 7 -14.76 18.92 -45.99
C THR A 7 -14.52 19.25 -44.52
N PRO A 8 -15.51 19.68 -43.69
CA PRO A 8 -15.27 19.87 -42.26
C PRO A 8 -14.99 18.56 -41.52
N ALA A 9 -15.63 17.45 -41.92
CA ALA A 9 -15.39 16.16 -41.30
C ALA A 9 -14.00 15.62 -41.64
N GLN A 10 -13.51 15.84 -42.86
CA GLN A 10 -12.14 15.50 -43.26
C GLN A 10 -11.10 16.35 -42.52
N ALA A 11 -11.38 17.64 -42.30
CA ALA A 11 -10.52 18.52 -41.52
C ALA A 11 -10.45 18.06 -40.04
N ALA A 12 -11.59 17.74 -39.43
CA ALA A 12 -11.65 17.24 -38.07
C ALA A 12 -10.92 15.90 -37.90
N LEU A 13 -11.11 14.96 -38.83
CA LEU A 13 -10.39 13.69 -38.83
C LEU A 13 -8.88 13.87 -38.98
N SER A 14 -8.46 14.70 -39.94
CA SER A 14 -7.05 14.96 -40.19
C SER A 14 -6.39 15.59 -38.97
N LEU A 15 -7.06 16.57 -38.35
CA LEU A 15 -6.59 17.19 -37.11
C LEU A 15 -6.48 16.17 -35.97
N GLY A 16 -7.52 15.34 -35.79
CA GLY A 16 -7.52 14.28 -34.79
C GLY A 16 -6.37 13.28 -34.99
N ALA A 17 -6.13 12.87 -36.25
CA ALA A 17 -5.02 11.99 -36.58
C ALA A 17 -3.65 12.63 -36.28
N VAL A 18 -3.47 13.91 -36.61
CA VAL A 18 -2.24 14.65 -36.28
C VAL A 18 -2.03 14.72 -34.77
N VAL A 19 -3.07 15.04 -34.00
CA VAL A 19 -2.99 15.09 -32.53
C VAL A 19 -2.59 13.73 -31.96
N LEU A 20 -3.22 12.65 -32.41
CA LEU A 20 -2.91 11.29 -31.95
C LEU A 20 -1.46 10.89 -32.27
N LEU A 21 -0.97 11.22 -33.46
CA LEU A 21 0.41 10.95 -33.85
C LEU A 21 1.41 11.72 -32.98
N VAL A 22 1.14 13.01 -32.72
CA VAL A 22 2.01 13.85 -31.88
C VAL A 22 2.03 13.32 -30.44
N VAL A 23 0.87 13.03 -29.86
CA VAL A 23 0.77 12.49 -28.49
C VAL A 23 1.43 11.11 -28.40
N GLY A 24 1.22 10.24 -29.40
CA GLY A 24 1.85 8.93 -29.45
C GLY A 24 3.38 9.00 -29.54
N ALA A 25 3.91 9.86 -30.42
CA ALA A 25 5.35 10.08 -30.54
C ALA A 25 5.95 10.67 -29.26
N TRP A 26 5.25 11.62 -28.62
CA TRP A 26 5.63 12.18 -27.34
C TRP A 26 5.68 11.10 -26.25
N HIS A 27 4.64 10.28 -26.13
CA HIS A 27 4.59 9.20 -25.15
C HIS A 27 5.75 8.20 -25.34
N LEU A 28 6.02 7.78 -26.58
CA LEU A 28 7.15 6.89 -26.89
C LEU A 28 8.49 7.52 -26.53
N ALA A 29 8.67 8.82 -26.78
CA ALA A 29 9.88 9.54 -26.38
C ALA A 29 10.04 9.59 -24.85
N MET A 30 8.97 9.84 -24.10
CA MET A 30 8.99 9.87 -22.64
C MET A 30 9.31 8.50 -22.04
N VAL A 31 8.68 7.44 -22.55
CA VAL A 31 8.98 6.06 -22.13
C VAL A 31 10.42 5.68 -22.48
N PHE A 32 10.90 6.04 -23.68
CA PHE A 32 12.29 5.82 -24.06
C PHE A 32 13.25 6.52 -23.11
N LEU A 33 13.04 7.81 -22.82
CA LEU A 33 13.88 8.57 -21.89
C LEU A 33 13.84 8.00 -20.47
N HIS A 34 12.71 7.45 -20.04
CA HIS A 34 12.57 6.84 -18.72
C HIS A 34 13.37 5.54 -18.58
N VAL A 35 13.45 4.72 -19.63
CA VAL A 35 14.13 3.41 -19.60
C VAL A 35 15.58 3.48 -20.09
N ALA A 36 15.94 4.50 -20.87
CA ALA A 36 17.29 4.66 -21.42
C ALA A 36 18.33 4.95 -20.32
N PRO A 37 19.62 4.61 -20.56
CA PRO A 37 20.71 4.99 -19.67
C PRO A 37 20.76 6.50 -19.39
N ALA A 38 21.31 6.88 -18.23
CA ALA A 38 21.42 8.28 -17.82
C ALA A 38 22.14 9.13 -18.88
N SER A 39 21.54 10.27 -19.23
CA SER A 39 22.04 11.25 -20.19
C SER A 39 21.86 12.66 -19.63
N SER A 40 22.50 13.66 -20.23
CA SER A 40 22.34 15.06 -19.80
C SER A 40 20.90 15.56 -19.91
N VAL A 41 20.09 14.97 -20.80
CA VAL A 41 18.67 15.29 -20.97
C VAL A 41 17.86 14.70 -19.81
N THR A 42 18.05 13.42 -19.50
CA THR A 42 17.31 12.76 -18.41
C THR A 42 17.69 13.36 -17.06
N GLN A 43 18.95 13.69 -16.81
CA GLN A 43 19.35 14.38 -15.57
C GLN A 43 18.65 15.74 -15.35
N LYS A 44 18.38 16.49 -16.42
CA LYS A 44 17.74 17.82 -16.32
C LYS A 44 16.22 17.75 -16.25
N TYR A 45 15.61 16.77 -16.91
CA TYR A 45 14.16 16.68 -17.10
C TYR A 45 13.51 15.44 -16.47
N GLN A 46 14.22 14.73 -15.57
CA GLN A 46 13.76 13.48 -14.96
C GLN A 46 12.38 13.64 -14.30
N THR A 47 12.16 14.72 -13.56
CA THR A 47 10.89 14.96 -12.85
C THR A 47 9.70 15.01 -13.81
N GLN A 48 9.86 15.62 -14.98
CA GLN A 48 8.81 15.73 -16.00
C GLN A 48 8.60 14.39 -16.71
N VAL A 49 9.68 13.64 -16.95
CA VAL A 49 9.61 12.28 -17.48
C VAL A 49 8.83 11.38 -16.53
N ASP A 50 9.19 11.41 -15.25
CA ASP A 50 8.57 10.63 -14.19
C ASP A 50 7.09 11.00 -13.98
N ALA A 51 6.76 12.29 -13.99
CA ALA A 51 5.38 12.75 -13.86
C ALA A 51 4.46 12.30 -15.01
N TRP A 52 5.02 12.09 -16.22
CA TRP A 52 4.28 11.55 -17.36
C TRP A 52 4.14 10.03 -17.31
N VAL A 53 5.17 9.32 -16.83
CA VAL A 53 5.24 7.85 -16.89
C VAL A 53 4.58 7.18 -15.69
N TYR A 54 4.85 7.64 -14.47
CA TYR A 54 4.38 6.97 -13.25
C TYR A 54 2.86 6.92 -13.00
N PRO A 55 2.01 7.79 -13.58
CA PRO A 55 0.56 7.60 -13.49
C PRO A 55 0.07 6.29 -14.12
N GLU A 56 0.71 5.84 -15.21
CA GLU A 56 0.29 4.66 -15.98
C GLU A 56 1.23 3.46 -15.83
N PHE A 57 2.51 3.69 -15.54
CA PHE A 57 3.55 2.67 -15.45
C PHE A 57 4.35 2.78 -14.15
N GLU A 58 3.78 2.29 -13.05
CA GLU A 58 4.52 2.12 -11.81
C GLU A 58 5.53 0.96 -11.97
N GLN A 59 6.83 1.27 -12.01
CA GLN A 59 7.88 0.27 -12.08
C GLN A 59 8.30 -0.19 -10.68
N ASN A 60 7.89 -1.41 -10.29
CA ASN A 60 8.31 -2.03 -9.05
C ASN A 60 9.29 -3.19 -9.30
N TRP A 61 10.59 -2.86 -9.36
CA TRP A 61 11.69 -3.81 -9.65
C TRP A 61 12.09 -4.71 -8.46
N LYS A 62 11.20 -4.93 -7.49
CA LYS A 62 11.50 -5.74 -6.29
C LYS A 62 11.74 -7.23 -6.58
N LEU A 63 11.32 -7.74 -7.75
CA LEU A 63 11.38 -9.17 -8.09
C LEU A 63 12.70 -9.62 -8.74
N PHE A 64 13.51 -8.69 -9.28
CA PHE A 64 14.76 -9.01 -9.98
C PHE A 64 16.01 -8.46 -9.30
N ALA A 65 15.89 -7.94 -8.08
CA ALA A 65 17.06 -7.62 -7.27
C ALA A 65 17.84 -8.91 -6.98
N PRO A 66 19.20 -8.89 -7.03
CA PRO A 66 20.03 -10.07 -6.73
C PRO A 66 19.68 -10.75 -5.41
N ASN A 67 19.23 -9.96 -4.42
CA ASN A 67 18.54 -10.42 -3.22
C ASN A 67 17.15 -9.77 -3.19
N PRO A 68 16.05 -10.48 -3.51
CA PRO A 68 14.70 -9.95 -3.33
C PRO A 68 14.47 -9.64 -1.84
N LEU A 69 13.44 -8.87 -1.50
CA LEU A 69 13.10 -8.59 -0.09
C LEU A 69 12.95 -9.90 0.69
N GLN A 70 13.96 -10.22 1.51
CA GLN A 70 14.01 -11.41 2.36
C GLN A 70 13.39 -11.10 3.72
N GLN A 71 12.27 -10.36 3.76
CA GLN A 71 11.64 -9.93 5.01
C GLN A 71 10.17 -10.33 5.03
N ASN A 72 9.77 -10.96 6.13
CA ASN A 72 8.38 -11.16 6.51
C ASN A 72 7.93 -9.94 7.30
N ILE A 73 6.86 -9.29 6.85
CA ILE A 73 6.23 -8.17 7.54
C ILE A 73 4.89 -8.64 8.09
N THR A 74 4.67 -8.48 9.39
CA THR A 74 3.40 -8.73 10.05
C THR A 74 2.80 -7.43 10.57
N VAL A 75 1.47 -7.33 10.55
CA VAL A 75 0.73 -6.26 11.20
C VAL A 75 -0.10 -6.88 12.32
N ASP A 76 0.09 -6.36 13.52
CA ASP A 76 -0.66 -6.75 14.71
C ASP A 76 -1.39 -5.51 15.26
N ALA A 77 -2.45 -5.75 16.03
CA ALA A 77 -3.19 -4.69 16.71
C ALA A 77 -3.52 -5.05 18.15
N ARG A 78 -3.64 -4.05 19.01
CA ARG A 78 -4.19 -4.15 20.36
C ARG A 78 -5.08 -2.96 20.65
N VAL A 79 -5.91 -3.09 21.68
CA VAL A 79 -6.85 -2.04 22.09
C VAL A 79 -6.59 -1.60 23.52
N LYS A 80 -7.05 -0.40 23.84
CA LYS A 80 -7.39 -0.02 25.21
C LYS A 80 -8.89 0.01 25.34
N THR A 81 -9.36 -0.47 26.47
CA THR A 81 -10.76 -0.44 26.86
C THR A 81 -11.00 0.43 28.05
N LEU A 82 -12.28 0.81 28.24
CA LEU A 82 -12.76 1.52 29.41
C LEU A 82 -13.70 0.62 30.20
N GLY A 83 -13.28 0.28 31.43
CA GLY A 83 -14.09 -0.47 32.39
C GLY A 83 -15.25 0.37 32.95
N ALA A 84 -16.25 -0.30 33.51
CA ALA A 84 -17.42 0.37 34.11
C ALA A 84 -17.05 1.25 35.33
N ASP A 85 -15.90 1.00 35.94
CA ASP A 85 -15.30 1.78 37.02
C ASP A 85 -14.47 2.98 36.53
N GLY A 86 -14.39 3.18 35.21
CA GLY A 86 -13.58 4.21 34.56
C GLY A 86 -12.10 3.87 34.44
N SER A 87 -11.68 2.66 34.81
CA SER A 87 -10.30 2.20 34.63
C SER A 87 -10.01 1.91 33.15
N GLN A 88 -8.76 2.14 32.73
CA GLN A 88 -8.30 1.77 31.39
C GLN A 88 -7.54 0.45 31.43
N HIS A 89 -7.95 -0.50 30.60
CA HIS A 89 -7.24 -1.77 30.43
C HIS A 89 -6.60 -1.86 29.05
N THR A 90 -5.39 -2.39 28.97
CA THR A 90 -4.70 -2.62 27.69
C THR A 90 -4.81 -4.10 27.31
N GLY A 91 -5.39 -4.36 26.14
CA GLY A 91 -5.51 -5.69 25.56
C GLY A 91 -4.18 -6.28 25.10
N SER A 92 -4.19 -7.59 24.85
CA SER A 92 -3.04 -8.27 24.26
C SER A 92 -2.93 -7.99 22.76
N TRP A 93 -1.75 -8.24 22.19
CA TRP A 93 -1.53 -8.13 20.75
C TRP A 93 -2.24 -9.26 20.00
N VAL A 94 -3.00 -8.88 18.97
CA VAL A 94 -3.68 -9.78 18.04
C VAL A 94 -3.01 -9.67 16.69
N GLY A 95 -2.52 -10.80 16.15
CA GLY A 95 -1.86 -10.84 14.86
C GLY A 95 -2.86 -10.78 13.70
N LEU A 96 -3.07 -9.59 13.13
CA LEU A 96 -4.01 -9.41 12.02
C LEU A 96 -3.51 -10.13 10.76
N THR A 97 -2.21 -10.06 10.47
CA THR A 97 -1.60 -10.84 9.38
C THR A 97 -1.66 -12.34 9.65
N ALA A 98 -1.56 -12.77 10.91
CA ALA A 98 -1.67 -14.19 11.26
C ALA A 98 -3.08 -14.73 11.00
N GLN A 99 -4.12 -13.92 11.21
CA GLN A 99 -5.51 -14.25 10.83
C GLN A 99 -5.61 -14.45 9.31
N ASP A 100 -5.10 -13.50 8.51
CA ASP A 100 -5.12 -13.62 7.04
C ASP A 100 -4.40 -14.89 6.57
N ILE A 101 -3.24 -15.20 7.16
CA ILE A 101 -2.48 -16.43 6.83
C ILE A 101 -3.28 -17.68 7.20
N ALA A 102 -3.99 -17.68 8.33
CA ALA A 102 -4.81 -18.80 8.76
C ALA A 102 -5.97 -19.06 7.77
N ASP A 103 -6.62 -18.00 7.28
CA ASP A 103 -7.73 -18.08 6.33
C ASP A 103 -7.30 -18.54 4.91
N ILE A 104 -6.04 -18.27 4.55
CA ILE A 104 -5.42 -18.76 3.31
C ILE A 104 -5.04 -20.24 3.45
N ARG A 105 -4.50 -20.63 4.61
CA ARG A 105 -3.89 -21.93 4.80
C ARG A 105 -4.93 -23.04 4.63
N HIS A 106 -4.66 -23.98 3.73
CA HIS A 106 -5.56 -25.09 3.38
C HIS A 106 -6.89 -24.68 2.72
N ASN A 107 -7.05 -23.41 2.32
CA ASN A 107 -8.19 -22.97 1.54
C ASN A 107 -7.89 -23.16 0.04
N PRO A 108 -8.66 -23.98 -0.70
CA PRO A 108 -8.41 -24.21 -2.12
C PRO A 108 -8.77 -23.01 -3.02
N LEU A 109 -9.60 -22.08 -2.52
CA LEU A 109 -10.09 -20.92 -3.27
C LEU A 109 -10.10 -19.67 -2.37
N PRO A 110 -8.95 -19.22 -1.87
CA PRO A 110 -8.90 -18.11 -0.93
C PRO A 110 -9.21 -16.78 -1.64
N SER A 111 -9.96 -15.90 -0.98
CA SER A 111 -10.34 -14.60 -1.56
C SER A 111 -9.11 -13.71 -1.75
N HIS A 112 -8.80 -13.33 -2.99
CA HIS A 112 -7.70 -12.40 -3.24
C HIS A 112 -7.95 -11.01 -2.62
N VAL A 113 -9.21 -10.60 -2.51
CA VAL A 113 -9.56 -9.30 -1.92
C VAL A 113 -9.18 -9.29 -0.44
N GLU A 114 -9.59 -10.31 0.31
CA GLU A 114 -9.31 -10.40 1.75
C GLU A 114 -7.81 -10.51 2.02
N GLN A 115 -7.11 -11.35 1.26
CA GLN A 115 -5.65 -11.51 1.35
C GLN A 115 -4.87 -10.21 1.13
N ASN A 116 -5.37 -9.36 0.23
CA ASN A 116 -4.68 -8.13 -0.13
C ASN A 116 -5.14 -6.93 0.69
N LEU A 117 -6.26 -7.03 1.42
CA LEU A 117 -6.86 -5.91 2.13
C LEU A 117 -5.88 -5.27 3.12
N LEU A 118 -5.43 -6.05 4.11
CA LEU A 118 -4.52 -5.56 5.14
C LEU A 118 -3.14 -5.24 4.57
N ARG A 119 -2.61 -6.12 3.70
CA ARG A 119 -1.30 -5.95 3.08
C ARG A 119 -1.21 -4.65 2.28
N ARG A 120 -2.19 -4.38 1.42
CA ARG A 120 -2.23 -3.15 0.62
C ARG A 120 -2.44 -1.93 1.49
N ALA A 121 -3.31 -2.00 2.50
CA ALA A 121 -3.52 -0.92 3.46
C ALA A 121 -2.23 -0.54 4.18
N TRP A 122 -1.43 -1.53 4.60
CA TRP A 122 -0.13 -1.31 5.20
C TRP A 122 0.88 -0.70 4.23
N ASP A 123 0.99 -1.25 3.03
CA ASP A 123 1.91 -0.72 2.00
C ASP A 123 1.66 0.77 1.76
N VAL A 124 0.40 1.17 1.53
CA VAL A 124 0.06 2.57 1.28
C VAL A 124 0.22 3.45 2.53
N TYR A 125 -0.14 2.95 3.72
CA TYR A 125 0.07 3.69 4.98
C TYR A 125 1.55 3.97 5.22
N SER A 126 2.40 2.96 5.05
CA SER A 126 3.85 3.06 5.24
C SER A 126 4.52 3.99 4.23
N SER A 127 3.92 4.17 3.04
CA SER A 127 4.41 5.12 2.04
C SER A 127 4.06 6.58 2.35
N SER A 128 3.09 6.82 3.24
CA SER A 128 2.60 8.15 3.58
C SER A 128 2.91 8.60 5.01
N HIS A 129 3.62 7.77 5.80
CA HIS A 129 4.01 8.08 7.18
C HIS A 129 5.50 7.78 7.37
N ASN A 130 6.18 8.58 8.20
CA ASN A 130 7.56 8.32 8.58
C ASN A 130 7.66 7.16 9.61
N GLU A 131 8.88 6.85 10.05
CA GLU A 131 9.10 5.78 11.05
C GLU A 131 8.51 6.11 12.41
N GLN A 132 8.30 7.39 12.74
CA GLN A 132 7.65 7.85 13.97
C GLN A 132 6.12 7.76 13.89
N GLY A 133 5.56 7.47 12.71
CA GLY A 133 4.12 7.46 12.47
C GLY A 133 3.53 8.83 12.14
N ASP A 134 4.37 9.84 11.89
CA ASP A 134 3.91 11.17 11.48
C ASP A 134 3.48 11.15 10.02
N ASN A 135 2.36 11.81 9.73
CA ASN A 135 1.81 11.90 8.39
C ASN A 135 2.67 12.84 7.51
N THR A 136 3.27 12.27 6.47
CA THR A 136 4.05 12.98 5.44
C THR A 136 3.29 13.12 4.12
N GLY A 137 2.18 12.41 3.95
CA GLY A 137 1.33 12.42 2.76
C GLY A 137 0.17 13.44 2.78
N GLY A 138 0.08 14.28 3.82
CA GLY A 138 -1.00 15.26 4.00
C GLY A 138 -2.37 14.57 4.11
N GLN A 139 -3.41 15.18 3.52
CA GLN A 139 -4.78 14.64 3.61
C GLN A 139 -4.92 13.18 3.17
N ARG A 140 -4.12 12.75 2.18
CA ARG A 140 -4.10 11.34 1.74
C ARG A 140 -3.61 10.43 2.87
N GLY A 141 -2.58 10.83 3.61
CA GLY A 141 -2.08 10.07 4.74
C GLY A 141 -3.14 9.88 5.83
N ASP A 142 -3.93 10.91 6.13
CA ASP A 142 -5.00 10.83 7.14
C ASP A 142 -6.07 9.79 6.74
N LEU A 143 -6.45 9.77 5.45
CA LEU A 143 -7.40 8.79 4.93
C LEU A 143 -6.83 7.37 4.98
N LEU A 144 -5.55 7.20 4.67
CA LEU A 144 -4.87 5.89 4.74
C LEU A 144 -4.73 5.39 6.19
N GLN A 145 -4.48 6.30 7.13
CA GLN A 145 -4.50 5.99 8.57
C GLN A 145 -5.90 5.55 9.01
N GLN A 146 -6.95 6.28 8.62
CA GLN A 146 -8.32 5.88 8.92
C GLN A 146 -8.64 4.51 8.32
N TYR A 147 -8.22 4.26 7.08
CA TYR A 147 -8.46 3.00 6.40
C TYR A 147 -7.86 1.80 7.15
N ILE A 148 -6.56 1.83 7.49
CA ILE A 148 -5.93 0.72 8.22
C ILE A 148 -6.47 0.56 9.64
N LYS A 149 -6.80 1.68 10.31
CA LYS A 149 -7.45 1.69 11.62
C LYS A 149 -8.81 0.98 11.57
N ARG A 150 -9.63 1.27 10.56
CA ARG A 150 -10.96 0.62 10.38
C ARG A 150 -10.83 -0.87 10.09
N ILE A 151 -9.85 -1.29 9.29
CA ILE A 151 -9.57 -2.72 9.07
C ILE A 151 -9.28 -3.41 10.41
N ALA A 152 -8.43 -2.83 11.26
CA ALA A 152 -8.11 -3.38 12.57
C ALA A 152 -9.36 -3.48 13.47
N LEU A 153 -10.16 -2.40 13.56
CA LEU A 153 -11.35 -2.35 14.41
C LEU A 153 -12.48 -3.28 13.94
N GLN A 154 -12.62 -3.50 12.63
CA GLN A 154 -13.59 -4.48 12.11
C GLN A 154 -13.22 -5.92 12.48
N ARG A 155 -11.93 -6.21 12.65
CA ARG A 155 -11.44 -7.53 13.07
C ARG A 155 -11.48 -7.72 14.59
N LEU A 156 -11.23 -6.66 15.35
CA LEU A 156 -11.21 -6.70 16.82
C LEU A 156 -12.61 -6.58 17.43
N GLY A 157 -13.53 -5.86 16.78
CA GLY A 157 -14.86 -5.57 17.29
C GLY A 157 -14.94 -4.28 18.11
N ARG A 158 -16.14 -3.99 18.62
CA ARG A 158 -16.45 -2.79 19.42
C ARG A 158 -16.12 -2.96 20.90
N ASP A 159 -16.07 -4.20 21.35
CA ASP A 159 -15.79 -4.59 22.72
C ASP A 159 -14.60 -5.54 22.77
N TRP A 160 -13.89 -5.50 23.89
CA TRP A 160 -12.83 -6.45 24.19
C TRP A 160 -13.02 -6.97 25.61
N HIS A 161 -13.31 -8.27 25.72
CA HIS A 161 -13.70 -8.90 26.98
C HIS A 161 -14.89 -8.21 27.69
N GLY A 162 -15.84 -7.67 26.91
CA GLY A 162 -17.04 -7.00 27.45
C GLY A 162 -16.85 -5.52 27.83
N GLU A 163 -15.66 -4.95 27.64
CA GLU A 163 -15.41 -3.52 27.84
C GLU A 163 -15.32 -2.78 26.50
N GLN A 164 -15.77 -1.52 26.47
CA GLN A 164 -15.77 -0.71 25.24
C GLN A 164 -14.34 -0.36 24.82
N VAL A 165 -14.03 -0.58 23.54
CA VAL A 165 -12.76 -0.14 22.92
C VAL A 165 -12.75 1.39 22.75
N VAL A 166 -11.74 2.05 23.33
CA VAL A 166 -11.58 3.51 23.30
C VAL A 166 -10.35 3.98 22.52
N GLU A 167 -9.31 3.17 22.47
CA GLU A 167 -8.13 3.44 21.63
C GLU A 167 -7.65 2.14 20.97
N VAL A 168 -7.01 2.27 19.82
CA VAL A 168 -6.38 1.16 19.11
C VAL A 168 -4.94 1.51 18.79
N GLN A 169 -4.05 0.53 18.88
CA GLN A 169 -2.66 0.65 18.49
C GLN A 169 -2.30 -0.48 17.55
N LEU A 170 -1.60 -0.15 16.47
CA LEU A 170 -1.03 -1.13 15.55
C LEU A 170 0.47 -1.21 15.76
N ARG A 171 1.05 -2.34 15.38
CA ARG A 171 2.50 -2.49 15.23
C ARG A 171 2.81 -3.27 13.97
N THR A 172 4.00 -3.05 13.45
CA THR A 172 4.60 -3.92 12.44
C THR A 172 5.68 -4.78 13.08
N GLY A 173 5.75 -6.05 12.69
CA GLY A 173 6.88 -6.94 12.96
C GLY A 173 7.62 -7.20 11.66
N THR A 174 8.94 -6.96 11.63
CA THR A 174 9.78 -7.26 10.47
C THR A 174 10.78 -8.34 10.86
N ASP A 175 10.69 -9.50 10.24
CA ASP A 175 11.59 -10.62 10.48
C ASP A 175 12.27 -11.06 9.18
N SER A 176 13.51 -11.51 9.25
CA SER A 176 14.22 -12.04 8.08
C SER A 176 13.66 -13.41 7.69
N VAL A 177 13.52 -13.66 6.39
CA VAL A 177 13.20 -15.00 5.89
C VAL A 177 14.41 -15.90 6.12
N ALA A 178 14.19 -17.05 6.76
CA ALA A 178 15.28 -17.98 7.04
C ALA A 178 15.96 -18.43 5.73
N PRO A 179 17.30 -18.44 5.67
CA PRO A 179 18.01 -18.92 4.50
C PRO A 179 17.69 -20.41 4.29
N PRO A 180 17.69 -20.87 3.03
CA PRO A 180 17.43 -22.28 2.75
C PRO A 180 18.57 -23.15 3.30
N PRO A 181 18.33 -24.45 3.60
CA PRO A 181 19.32 -25.32 4.26
C PRO A 181 20.65 -25.48 3.53
N TRP A 182 20.69 -25.17 2.22
CA TRP A 182 21.88 -25.28 1.38
C TRP A 182 22.69 -23.97 1.27
N SER A 183 22.22 -22.87 1.87
CA SER A 183 22.92 -21.58 1.89
C SER A 183 23.83 -21.46 3.12
N THR A 184 24.99 -20.84 2.96
CA THR A 184 25.90 -20.47 4.05
C THR A 184 25.66 -19.05 4.57
N GLU A 185 24.67 -18.34 4.02
CA GLU A 185 24.36 -16.97 4.39
C GLU A 185 23.68 -16.91 5.77
N THR A 186 24.14 -16.00 6.62
CA THR A 186 23.60 -15.82 7.97
C THR A 186 23.07 -14.41 8.12
N TRP A 187 21.77 -14.30 8.41
CA TRP A 187 21.12 -13.03 8.70
C TRP A 187 20.57 -13.05 10.14
N PRO A 188 20.48 -11.91 10.82
CA PRO A 188 19.78 -11.82 12.10
C PRO A 188 18.33 -12.30 11.95
N LEU A 189 17.98 -13.33 12.72
CA LEU A 189 16.61 -13.81 12.88
C LEU A 189 16.02 -13.20 14.15
N GLY A 190 14.75 -12.82 14.09
CA GLY A 190 14.04 -12.19 15.19
C GLY A 190 13.27 -10.96 14.71
N ALA A 191 11.97 -10.97 14.94
CA ALA A 191 11.10 -9.87 14.54
C ALA A 191 11.47 -8.58 15.28
N ALA A 192 11.88 -7.57 14.52
CA ALA A 192 11.95 -6.19 15.00
C ALA A 192 10.54 -5.59 14.96
N TYR A 193 10.04 -5.16 16.12
CA TYR A 193 8.72 -4.55 16.22
C TYR A 193 8.80 -3.03 16.23
N ARG A 194 7.92 -2.39 15.46
CA ARG A 194 7.67 -0.94 15.50
C ARG A 194 6.20 -0.69 15.82
N GLU A 195 5.96 -0.17 17.01
CA GLU A 195 4.63 0.25 17.45
C GLU A 195 4.29 1.63 16.87
N LEU A 196 3.07 1.79 16.39
CA LEU A 196 2.52 3.08 15.98
C LEU A 196 1.95 3.83 17.19
N PRO A 197 1.64 5.13 17.06
CA PRO A 197 0.90 5.87 18.07
C PRO A 197 -0.45 5.23 18.37
N TRP A 198 -0.98 5.51 19.56
CA TRP A 198 -2.36 5.19 19.91
C TRP A 198 -3.32 6.10 19.14
N TRP A 199 -4.38 5.51 18.58
CA TRP A 199 -5.42 6.25 17.88
C TRP A 199 -6.75 6.15 18.64
N PRO A 200 -7.43 7.26 18.93
CA PRO A 200 -8.73 7.25 19.58
C PRO A 200 -9.77 6.61 18.67
N VAL A 201 -10.70 5.86 19.24
CA VAL A 201 -11.75 5.13 18.53
C VAL A 201 -13.09 5.83 18.70
N THR A 202 -13.83 5.96 17.61
CA THR A 202 -15.15 6.59 17.55
C THR A 202 -16.13 5.70 16.82
N ASP A 203 -17.44 5.97 16.95
CA ASP A 203 -18.47 5.22 16.22
C ASP A 203 -18.31 5.28 14.69
N GLN A 204 -17.72 6.35 14.16
CA GLN A 204 -17.45 6.47 12.72
C GLN A 204 -16.45 5.44 12.20
N ASP A 205 -15.56 4.94 13.07
CA ASP A 205 -14.58 3.92 12.68
C ASP A 205 -15.22 2.54 12.44
N TYR A 206 -16.49 2.36 12.81
CA TYR A 206 -17.25 1.13 12.58
C TYR A 206 -18.28 1.25 11.45
N ALA A 207 -18.34 2.37 10.73
CA ALA A 207 -19.32 2.64 9.69
C ALA A 207 -19.07 1.86 8.36
N GLY A 208 -18.10 0.94 8.33
CA GLY A 208 -17.65 0.21 7.14
C GLY A 208 -16.30 0.71 6.60
N LEU A 209 -15.71 -0.09 5.69
CA LEU A 209 -14.50 0.27 4.94
C LEU A 209 -14.81 1.23 3.80
#